data_AF-A0A7I7LGV8-F1
#
_entry.id   AF-A0A7I7LGV8-F1
#
_cell.length_a   1.000
_cell.length_b   1.000
_cell.length_c   1.000
_cell.angle_alpha   90.00
_cell.angle_beta   90.00
_cell.angle_gamma   90.00
#
_symmetry.space_group_name_H-M   'P 1'
#
loop_
_entity.id
_entity.type
_entity.pdbx_description
1 polymer ?
#
loop_
_entity_poly.entity_id
_entity_poly.type
_entity_poly.pdbx_seq_one_letter_code
_entity_poly.pdbx_strand_id
1 'polypeptide(L)'
;MGAEGADGFSPTSGGNGGNGGDGANATLNGASGGAGGSGGDGGLYGNGGDGGDGGNGASGTNSFGGLTPGQDGGDGGDGGAGGIGGAGGSGGSLAGHGGEGGDGCNGGAGGKGGAASNGANGVAGGNLNAGDGGDGGDGGTGGTGGNGGDAGQAQAAGYADGTQGSGGDGGNGGAGGNPGDGGDGANAVAGSGATGGNSGDGGDPGAGGAGGKGGTGLTTGSTGKAGTSPTSGGGGGDGGTGGSGATGAKGGTGGAGGDGGLYGNGGDGGTGGAGGKGATGASGTTLGLPGDTGATGGTGGDGGAGGLGGAQAGNGGAGGAGGTGGVGGQGGTGATALSMPTGSGVPGGGGSTGGLGGTGGTGGT
;
A
#
# COMPACT_ATOMS: atom_id res chain seq x y z
N MET A 1 -44.07 89.69 12.43
CA MET A 1 -43.01 88.80 11.94
C MET A 1 -42.83 87.73 13.01
N GLY A 2 -43.18 86.47 12.70
CA GLY A 2 -42.97 85.35 13.63
C GLY A 2 -41.50 84.95 13.62
N ALA A 3 -40.94 84.63 14.80
CA ALA A 3 -39.60 84.09 14.90
C ALA A 3 -39.52 82.76 14.13
N GLU A 4 -38.43 82.57 13.39
CA GLU A 4 -38.09 81.28 12.81
C GLU A 4 -38.09 80.22 13.91
N GLY A 5 -38.77 79.09 13.67
CA GLY A 5 -38.74 77.96 14.58
C GLY A 5 -37.31 77.43 14.65
N ALA A 6 -36.85 77.07 15.85
CA ALA A 6 -35.53 76.48 16.03
C ALA A 6 -35.33 75.31 15.06
N ASP A 7 -34.18 75.25 14.41
CA ASP A 7 -33.80 74.12 13.57
C ASP A 7 -34.07 72.81 14.33
N GLY A 8 -34.79 71.90 13.68
CA GLY A 8 -35.04 70.58 14.23
C GLY A 8 -33.71 69.88 14.55
N PHE A 9 -33.64 69.22 15.71
CA PHE A 9 -32.46 68.48 16.13
C PHE A 9 -32.09 67.44 15.05
N SER A 10 -30.96 67.62 14.37
CA SER A 10 -30.40 66.56 13.54
C SER A 10 -30.04 65.38 14.46
N PRO A 11 -30.52 64.15 14.18
CA PRO A 11 -30.15 63.00 14.99
C PRO A 11 -28.62 62.86 15.04
N THR A 12 -28.02 62.94 16.23
CA THR A 12 -26.57 62.87 16.44
C THR A 12 -26.05 61.43 16.55
N SER A 13 -26.89 60.43 16.30
CA SER A 13 -26.52 59.02 16.34
C SER A 13 -27.01 58.32 15.07
N GLY A 14 -26.08 57.95 14.19
CA GLY A 14 -26.31 56.89 13.22
C GLY A 14 -26.22 55.53 13.92
N GLY A 15 -26.96 54.52 13.44
CA GLY A 15 -26.82 53.16 13.96
C GLY A 15 -25.45 52.58 13.60
N ASN A 16 -24.92 51.69 14.44
CA ASN A 16 -23.74 50.91 14.08
C ASN A 16 -24.07 49.94 12.94
N GLY A 17 -23.05 49.57 12.18
CA GLY A 17 -23.11 48.45 11.26
C GLY A 17 -23.42 47.15 11.98
N GLY A 18 -24.14 46.26 11.30
CA GLY A 18 -24.38 44.91 11.82
C GLY A 18 -23.15 44.03 11.63
N ASN A 19 -22.87 43.14 12.58
CA ASN A 19 -21.78 42.18 12.40
C ASN A 19 -22.12 41.18 11.29
N GLY A 20 -21.08 40.75 10.58
CA GLY A 20 -21.15 39.63 9.65
C GLY A 20 -21.50 38.33 10.39
N GLY A 21 -22.19 37.42 9.71
CA GLY A 21 -22.45 36.09 10.25
C GLY A 21 -21.27 35.17 10.02
N ASP A 22 -21.00 34.27 10.97
CA ASP A 22 -19.92 33.30 10.83
C ASP A 22 -20.18 32.30 9.70
N GLY A 23 -19.10 31.89 9.06
CA GLY A 23 -19.07 30.83 8.06
C GLY A 23 -19.38 29.48 8.69
N ALA A 24 -20.19 28.68 8.00
CA ALA A 24 -20.51 27.33 8.48
C ALA A 24 -19.28 26.41 8.43
N ASN A 25 -19.03 25.67 9.50
CA ASN A 25 -18.07 24.56 9.47
C ASN A 25 -18.54 23.51 8.44
N ALA A 26 -17.59 22.95 7.70
CA ALA A 26 -17.86 21.84 6.81
C ALA A 26 -18.25 20.58 7.60
N THR A 27 -19.28 19.88 7.13
CA THR A 27 -19.79 18.65 7.76
C THR A 27 -19.57 17.41 6.91
N LEU A 28 -19.29 17.58 5.62
CA LEU A 28 -18.93 16.52 4.69
C LEU A 28 -17.40 16.44 4.60
N ASN A 29 -16.84 15.23 4.65
CA ASN A 29 -15.39 15.03 4.54
C ASN A 29 -14.80 15.71 3.30
N GLY A 30 -13.64 16.34 3.48
CA GLY A 30 -12.92 17.08 2.44
C GLY A 30 -13.60 18.37 1.98
N ALA A 31 -14.80 18.70 2.47
CA ALA A 31 -15.47 19.93 2.09
C ALA A 31 -14.85 21.15 2.79
N SER A 32 -14.85 22.28 2.08
CA SER A 32 -14.35 23.55 2.59
C SER A 32 -15.32 24.17 3.59
N GLY A 33 -14.79 24.88 4.58
CA GLY A 33 -15.58 25.75 5.45
C GLY A 33 -16.20 26.91 4.67
N GLY A 34 -17.36 27.38 5.12
CA GLY A 34 -18.02 28.55 4.58
C GLY A 34 -17.25 29.84 4.87
N ALA A 35 -17.35 30.83 4.00
CA ALA A 35 -16.79 32.15 4.29
C ALA A 35 -17.63 32.89 5.34
N GLY A 36 -16.97 33.73 6.14
CA GLY A 36 -17.63 34.69 7.01
C GLY A 36 -18.31 35.80 6.22
N GLY A 37 -19.42 36.30 6.73
CA GLY A 37 -20.14 37.42 6.17
C GLY A 37 -19.40 38.74 6.42
N SER A 38 -19.54 39.70 5.51
CA SER A 38 -19.04 41.05 5.74
C SER A 38 -19.83 41.76 6.85
N GLY A 39 -19.13 42.52 7.69
CA GLY A 39 -19.75 43.52 8.55
C GLY A 39 -20.40 44.63 7.73
N GLY A 40 -21.49 45.19 8.25
CA GLY A 40 -22.18 46.33 7.66
C GLY A 40 -21.47 47.64 7.98
N ASP A 41 -21.63 48.64 7.12
CA ASP A 41 -21.13 49.99 7.40
C ASP A 41 -21.95 50.66 8.52
N GLY A 42 -21.28 51.47 9.33
CA GLY A 42 -21.92 52.38 10.27
C GLY A 42 -22.74 53.45 9.56
N GLY A 43 -23.86 53.84 10.15
CA GLY A 43 -24.55 55.07 9.80
C GLY A 43 -23.66 56.30 10.09
N LEU A 44 -24.14 57.51 9.80
CA LEU A 44 -23.32 58.74 9.84
C LEU A 44 -22.41 58.91 11.07
N TYR A 45 -22.84 58.47 12.25
CA TYR A 45 -22.08 58.53 13.51
C TYR A 45 -21.82 57.16 14.15
N GLY A 46 -22.05 56.07 13.42
CA GLY A 46 -21.96 54.70 13.92
C GLY A 46 -20.61 54.06 13.58
N ASN A 47 -20.20 53.10 14.38
CA ASN A 47 -19.06 52.25 14.01
C ASN A 47 -19.46 51.27 12.90
N GLY A 48 -18.49 50.84 12.10
CA GLY A 48 -18.65 49.67 11.24
C GLY A 48 -18.85 48.42 12.09
N GLY A 49 -19.59 47.45 11.54
CA GLY A 49 -19.75 46.13 12.14
C GLY A 49 -18.54 45.25 11.83
N ASP A 50 -18.25 44.30 12.70
CA ASP A 50 -17.14 43.38 12.48
C ASP A 50 -17.51 42.35 11.41
N GLY A 51 -16.52 41.88 10.64
CA GLY A 51 -16.67 40.73 9.76
C GLY A 51 -16.87 39.45 10.57
N GLY A 52 -17.65 38.51 10.04
CA GLY A 52 -17.82 37.19 10.66
C GLY A 52 -16.61 36.30 10.41
N ASP A 53 -16.36 35.33 11.28
CA ASP A 53 -15.26 34.39 11.09
C ASP A 53 -15.56 33.42 9.94
N GLY A 54 -14.53 32.86 9.31
CA GLY A 54 -14.71 31.72 8.42
C GLY A 54 -15.17 30.46 9.15
N GLY A 55 -15.56 29.42 8.41
CA GLY A 55 -15.81 28.09 8.94
C GLY A 55 -14.59 27.18 8.80
N ASN A 56 -14.44 26.16 9.65
CA ASN A 56 -13.38 25.17 9.49
C ASN A 56 -13.64 24.24 8.31
N GLY A 57 -12.57 23.85 7.61
CA GLY A 57 -12.59 22.78 6.62
C GLY A 57 -12.71 21.41 7.29
N ALA A 58 -13.39 20.48 6.62
CA ALA A 58 -13.58 19.13 7.14
C ALA A 58 -12.39 18.24 6.82
N SER A 59 -12.08 17.29 7.69
CA SER A 59 -11.04 16.29 7.41
C SER A 59 -11.39 15.44 6.18
N GLY A 60 -10.38 15.02 5.44
CA GLY A 60 -10.51 14.08 4.35
C GLY A 60 -10.99 12.71 4.81
N THR A 61 -11.46 11.90 3.87
CA THR A 61 -11.89 10.53 4.15
C THR A 61 -10.69 9.62 4.37
N ASN A 62 -10.66 8.86 5.46
CA ASN A 62 -9.74 7.74 5.55
C ASN A 62 -10.20 6.67 4.55
N SER A 63 -9.25 6.04 3.87
CA SER A 63 -9.55 4.94 2.97
C SER A 63 -9.58 3.60 3.68
N PHE A 64 -10.35 2.68 3.10
CA PHE A 64 -10.38 1.29 3.52
C PHE A 64 -9.13 0.57 3.00
N GLY A 65 -8.75 -0.50 3.70
CA GLY A 65 -7.70 -1.38 3.20
C GLY A 65 -8.18 -2.26 2.04
N GLY A 66 -7.23 -2.91 1.37
CA GLY A 66 -7.53 -3.94 0.36
C GLY A 66 -8.44 -5.02 0.94
N LEU A 67 -9.39 -5.51 0.15
CA LEU A 67 -10.41 -6.48 0.59
C LEU A 67 -10.23 -7.86 -0.03
N THR A 68 -9.42 -7.96 -1.07
CA THR A 68 -9.04 -9.24 -1.69
C THR A 68 -7.53 -9.34 -1.81
N PRO A 69 -6.97 -10.55 -1.95
CA PRO A 69 -5.53 -10.72 -2.04
C PRO A 69 -4.89 -9.86 -3.13
N GLY A 70 -3.75 -9.27 -2.82
CA GLY A 70 -2.99 -8.38 -3.70
C GLY A 70 -3.67 -7.05 -4.03
N GLN A 71 -4.79 -6.71 -3.39
CA GLN A 71 -5.38 -5.39 -3.58
C GLN A 71 -4.59 -4.31 -2.87
N ASP A 72 -4.32 -3.24 -3.61
CA ASP A 72 -3.79 -2.01 -3.07
C ASP A 72 -4.74 -1.39 -2.04
N GLY A 73 -4.16 -0.65 -1.11
CA GLY A 73 -4.89 0.24 -0.24
C GLY A 73 -5.44 1.44 -1.01
N GLY A 74 -6.62 1.91 -0.65
CA GLY A 74 -7.15 3.14 -1.25
C GLY A 74 -6.43 4.39 -0.72
N ASP A 75 -6.32 5.43 -1.54
CA ASP A 75 -5.74 6.71 -1.10
C ASP A 75 -6.65 7.44 -0.11
N GLY A 76 -6.06 8.11 0.86
CA GLY A 76 -6.75 9.01 1.75
C GLY A 76 -7.27 10.23 0.99
N GLY A 77 -8.48 10.67 1.32
CA GLY A 77 -9.05 11.89 0.74
C GLY A 77 -8.38 13.15 1.29
N ASP A 78 -8.37 14.21 0.51
CA ASP A 78 -7.83 15.50 0.94
C ASP A 78 -8.70 16.16 2.02
N GLY A 79 -8.06 16.93 2.90
CA GLY A 79 -8.73 17.82 3.84
C GLY A 79 -9.29 19.06 3.13
N GLY A 80 -10.46 19.51 3.56
CA GLY A 80 -11.09 20.70 3.02
C GLY A 80 -10.41 21.99 3.48
N ALA A 81 -10.47 23.04 2.65
CA ALA A 81 -9.93 24.34 3.04
C ALA A 81 -10.74 24.99 4.17
N GLY A 82 -10.07 25.76 5.02
CA GLY A 82 -10.72 26.68 5.94
C GLY A 82 -11.40 27.82 5.18
N GLY A 83 -12.49 28.32 5.75
CA GLY A 83 -13.24 29.46 5.28
C GLY A 83 -12.49 30.76 5.53
N ILE A 84 -12.62 31.68 4.58
CA ILE A 84 -12.07 33.03 4.69
C ILE A 84 -12.93 33.85 5.64
N GLY A 85 -12.32 34.66 6.49
CA GLY A 85 -13.02 35.61 7.35
C GLY A 85 -13.64 36.76 6.55
N GLY A 86 -14.76 37.28 7.03
CA GLY A 86 -15.48 38.39 6.41
C GLY A 86 -14.76 39.72 6.59
N ALA A 87 -14.89 40.64 5.64
CA ALA A 87 -14.36 41.99 5.82
C ALA A 87 -15.16 42.76 6.89
N GLY A 88 -14.47 43.61 7.65
CA GLY A 88 -15.11 44.58 8.55
C GLY A 88 -15.79 45.72 7.78
N GLY A 89 -16.85 46.27 8.36
CA GLY A 89 -17.59 47.41 7.79
C GLY A 89 -16.90 48.74 8.03
N SER A 90 -17.17 49.74 7.19
CA SER A 90 -16.65 51.09 7.38
C SER A 90 -17.32 51.79 8.55
N GLY A 91 -16.58 52.66 9.25
CA GLY A 91 -17.15 53.61 10.20
C GLY A 91 -17.95 54.72 9.51
N GLY A 92 -18.80 55.39 10.28
CA GLY A 92 -19.61 56.51 9.82
C GLY A 92 -18.79 57.69 9.31
N SER A 93 -19.33 58.40 8.33
CA SER A 93 -18.65 59.52 7.67
C SER A 93 -18.45 60.76 8.57
N LEU A 94 -19.21 60.91 9.65
CA LEU A 94 -19.08 62.01 10.61
C LEU A 94 -18.48 61.56 11.93
N ALA A 95 -18.69 60.31 12.33
CA ALA A 95 -18.04 59.68 13.47
C ALA A 95 -18.15 58.15 13.36
N GLY A 96 -17.15 57.45 13.91
CA GLY A 96 -17.19 55.99 14.07
C GLY A 96 -15.91 55.30 13.63
N HIS A 97 -15.56 54.23 14.36
CA HIS A 97 -14.47 53.33 14.01
C HIS A 97 -14.87 52.40 12.86
N GLY A 98 -13.89 51.95 12.08
CA GLY A 98 -14.10 50.78 11.21
C GLY A 98 -14.27 49.51 12.05
N GLY A 99 -15.01 48.54 11.52
CA GLY A 99 -15.14 47.21 12.13
C GLY A 99 -13.92 46.34 11.87
N GLU A 100 -13.67 45.38 12.75
CA GLU A 100 -12.60 44.40 12.57
C GLU A 100 -12.94 43.43 11.42
N GLY A 101 -11.93 42.93 10.71
CA GLY A 101 -12.11 41.81 9.80
C GLY A 101 -12.19 40.49 10.59
N GLY A 102 -13.04 39.57 10.16
CA GLY A 102 -13.20 38.27 10.80
C GLY A 102 -11.99 37.37 10.57
N ASP A 103 -11.76 36.41 11.46
CA ASP A 103 -10.65 35.48 11.35
C ASP A 103 -10.91 34.43 10.24
N GLY A 104 -9.84 34.02 9.57
CA GLY A 104 -9.83 32.83 8.75
C GLY A 104 -9.77 31.57 9.62
N CYS A 105 -10.43 30.50 9.18
CA CYS A 105 -10.50 29.27 9.96
C CYS A 105 -9.56 28.17 9.45
N ASN A 106 -9.43 27.09 10.22
CA ASN A 106 -8.45 26.06 9.94
C ASN A 106 -8.85 25.17 8.75
N GLY A 107 -7.85 24.71 8.01
CA GLY A 107 -8.00 23.62 7.04
C GLY A 107 -8.18 22.27 7.73
N GLY A 108 -8.95 21.39 7.09
CA GLY A 108 -9.16 20.01 7.54
C GLY A 108 -7.90 19.16 7.36
N ALA A 109 -7.71 18.15 8.20
CA ALA A 109 -6.62 17.20 8.03
C ALA A 109 -6.85 16.30 6.81
N GLY A 110 -5.79 15.86 6.14
CA GLY A 110 -5.85 14.82 5.13
C GLY A 110 -6.22 13.46 5.73
N GLY A 111 -6.96 12.66 4.96
CA GLY A 111 -7.35 11.31 5.32
C GLY A 111 -6.16 10.35 5.22
N LYS A 112 -6.18 9.28 6.02
CA LYS A 112 -5.15 8.24 5.95
C LYS A 112 -5.35 7.34 4.73
N GLY A 113 -4.24 6.96 4.10
CA GLY A 113 -4.21 5.89 3.12
C GLY A 113 -4.54 4.53 3.74
N GLY A 114 -5.18 3.68 2.94
CA GLY A 114 -5.57 2.33 3.32
C GLY A 114 -4.38 1.38 3.32
N ALA A 115 -4.40 0.39 4.22
CA ALA A 115 -3.42 -0.70 4.14
C ALA A 115 -3.74 -1.64 2.98
N ALA A 116 -2.75 -2.15 2.29
CA ALA A 116 -2.96 -3.14 1.24
C ALA A 116 -3.25 -4.53 1.82
N SER A 117 -3.62 -5.46 0.93
CA SER A 117 -3.74 -6.89 1.25
C SER A 117 -2.53 -7.67 0.76
N ASN A 118 -2.16 -8.70 1.53
CA ASN A 118 -1.17 -9.67 1.09
C ASN A 118 -1.63 -10.41 -0.16
N GLY A 119 -0.68 -10.89 -0.95
CA GLY A 119 -0.90 -11.71 -2.11
C GLY A 119 -1.51 -13.07 -1.77
N ALA A 120 -2.19 -13.67 -2.75
CA ALA A 120 -2.74 -15.00 -2.57
C ALA A 120 -1.62 -16.03 -2.70
N ASN A 121 -1.50 -16.93 -1.73
CA ASN A 121 -0.61 -18.08 -1.88
C ASN A 121 -1.05 -18.96 -3.06
N GLY A 122 -0.07 -19.60 -3.68
CA GLY A 122 -0.31 -20.66 -4.64
C GLY A 122 -1.11 -21.82 -4.02
N VAL A 123 -1.77 -22.59 -4.88
CA VAL A 123 -2.59 -23.75 -4.48
C VAL A 123 -2.08 -25.01 -5.14
N ALA A 124 -1.62 -25.97 -4.33
CA ALA A 124 -1.19 -27.28 -4.82
C ALA A 124 -2.32 -27.99 -5.58
N GLY A 125 -2.02 -28.48 -6.79
CA GLY A 125 -3.00 -29.11 -7.68
C GLY A 125 -3.93 -28.13 -8.42
N GLY A 126 -3.75 -26.83 -8.22
CA GLY A 126 -4.38 -25.74 -8.97
C GLY A 126 -3.34 -24.84 -9.63
N ASN A 127 -3.51 -23.53 -9.51
CA ASN A 127 -2.45 -22.58 -9.86
C ASN A 127 -1.38 -22.61 -8.76
N LEU A 128 -0.17 -23.06 -9.10
CA LEU A 128 0.92 -23.13 -8.14
C LEU A 128 1.52 -21.76 -7.84
N ASN A 129 1.42 -20.81 -8.77
CA ASN A 129 1.99 -19.48 -8.59
C ASN A 129 1.13 -18.66 -7.65
N ALA A 130 1.79 -17.89 -6.79
CA ALA A 130 1.14 -16.91 -5.94
C ALA A 130 0.85 -15.61 -6.69
N GLY A 131 0.10 -14.73 -6.03
CA GLY A 131 -0.06 -13.34 -6.43
C GLY A 131 0.77 -12.42 -5.55
N ASP A 132 1.02 -11.22 -6.07
CA ASP A 132 1.76 -10.16 -5.39
C ASP A 132 0.94 -9.55 -4.26
N GLY A 133 1.64 -8.96 -3.28
CA GLY A 133 1.06 -8.08 -2.29
C GLY A 133 0.67 -6.74 -2.92
N GLY A 134 -0.38 -6.12 -2.40
CA GLY A 134 -0.77 -4.79 -2.87
C GLY A 134 0.10 -3.69 -2.27
N ASP A 135 0.09 -2.54 -2.93
CA ASP A 135 0.72 -1.32 -2.45
C ASP A 135 -0.15 -0.62 -1.40
N GLY A 136 0.47 0.01 -0.40
CA GLY A 136 -0.24 0.84 0.56
C GLY A 136 -0.76 2.11 -0.12
N GLY A 137 -1.98 2.53 0.21
CA GLY A 137 -2.56 3.75 -0.36
C GLY A 137 -1.87 5.02 0.16
N ASP A 138 -1.83 6.08 -0.63
CA ASP A 138 -1.23 7.34 -0.22
C ASP A 138 -2.10 8.05 0.84
N GLY A 139 -1.47 8.85 1.70
CA GLY A 139 -2.18 9.76 2.59
C GLY A 139 -2.68 10.99 1.85
N GLY A 140 -3.90 11.43 2.16
CA GLY A 140 -4.47 12.64 1.60
C GLY A 140 -3.74 13.90 2.06
N THR A 141 -3.77 14.95 1.25
CA THR A 141 -3.18 16.24 1.62
C THR A 141 -4.03 16.97 2.65
N GLY A 142 -3.39 17.75 3.51
CA GLY A 142 -4.10 18.64 4.44
C GLY A 142 -4.68 19.86 3.71
N GLY A 143 -5.86 20.29 4.13
CA GLY A 143 -6.52 21.48 3.58
C GLY A 143 -5.80 22.77 3.97
N THR A 144 -5.87 23.79 3.12
CA THR A 144 -5.30 25.10 3.45
C THR A 144 -6.12 25.81 4.54
N GLY A 145 -5.47 26.58 5.41
CA GLY A 145 -6.16 27.52 6.28
C GLY A 145 -6.81 28.65 5.49
N GLY A 146 -7.90 29.20 6.02
CA GLY A 146 -8.60 30.35 5.46
C GLY A 146 -7.86 31.65 5.77
N ASN A 147 -7.96 32.62 4.88
CA ASN A 147 -7.38 33.95 5.12
C ASN A 147 -8.27 34.73 6.09
N GLY A 148 -7.66 35.60 6.90
CA GLY A 148 -8.39 36.61 7.66
C GLY A 148 -8.99 37.67 6.74
N GLY A 149 -10.11 38.24 7.17
CA GLY A 149 -10.84 39.29 6.48
C GLY A 149 -10.16 40.65 6.62
N ASP A 150 -10.37 41.51 5.62
CA ASP A 150 -9.83 42.87 5.64
C ASP A 150 -10.49 43.72 6.74
N ALA A 151 -9.73 44.68 7.27
CA ALA A 151 -10.23 45.66 8.22
C ALA A 151 -11.22 46.64 7.57
N GLY A 152 -12.25 47.03 8.34
CA GLY A 152 -13.10 48.17 8.03
C GLY A 152 -12.36 49.49 8.22
N GLN A 153 -12.66 50.49 7.40
CA GLN A 153 -11.99 51.80 7.43
C GLN A 153 -12.81 52.82 8.24
N ALA A 154 -12.16 53.61 9.10
CA ALA A 154 -12.78 54.80 9.69
C ALA A 154 -12.77 55.95 8.68
N GLN A 155 -13.93 56.55 8.44
CA GLN A 155 -14.06 57.64 7.48
C GLN A 155 -13.92 59.03 8.13
N ALA A 156 -14.25 59.14 9.42
CA ALA A 156 -14.19 60.37 10.17
C ALA A 156 -12.83 60.57 10.87
N ALA A 157 -12.35 61.81 10.89
CA ALA A 157 -11.09 62.15 11.58
C ALA A 157 -11.20 61.93 13.09
N GLY A 158 -10.16 61.36 13.69
CA GLY A 158 -10.09 61.06 15.13
C GLY A 158 -10.59 59.66 15.52
N TYR A 159 -11.01 58.86 14.52
CA TYR A 159 -11.39 57.46 14.70
C TYR A 159 -10.36 56.54 14.05
N ALA A 160 -10.42 55.25 14.39
CA ALA A 160 -9.46 54.24 13.97
C ALA A 160 -10.13 53.22 13.05
N ASP A 161 -9.37 52.77 12.05
CA ASP A 161 -9.69 51.58 11.28
C ASP A 161 -9.77 50.36 12.20
N GLY A 162 -10.51 49.35 11.76
CA GLY A 162 -10.47 48.04 12.39
C GLY A 162 -9.12 47.35 12.17
N THR A 163 -8.96 46.19 12.78
CA THR A 163 -7.83 45.30 12.50
C THR A 163 -8.19 44.28 11.45
N GLN A 164 -7.21 43.85 10.66
CA GLN A 164 -7.38 42.71 9.77
C GLN A 164 -7.57 41.44 10.63
N GLY A 165 -8.38 40.49 10.16
CA GLY A 165 -8.48 39.18 10.78
C GLY A 165 -7.18 38.38 10.66
N SER A 166 -7.00 37.43 11.56
CA SER A 166 -5.92 36.45 11.53
C SER A 166 -6.19 35.39 10.47
N GLY A 167 -5.15 34.81 9.87
CA GLY A 167 -5.28 33.64 9.02
C GLY A 167 -5.37 32.35 9.84
N GLY A 168 -6.14 31.37 9.36
CA GLY A 168 -6.27 30.06 9.97
C GLY A 168 -5.10 29.13 9.66
N ASP A 169 -4.88 28.11 10.49
CA ASP A 169 -3.84 27.11 10.28
C ASP A 169 -4.20 26.16 9.13
N GLY A 170 -3.19 25.66 8.43
CA GLY A 170 -3.35 24.57 7.48
C GLY A 170 -3.51 23.23 8.18
N GLY A 171 -4.30 22.33 7.60
CA GLY A 171 -4.49 20.97 8.10
C GLY A 171 -3.24 20.11 7.91
N ASN A 172 -3.03 19.14 8.80
CA ASN A 172 -1.96 18.15 8.62
C ASN A 172 -2.30 17.20 7.46
N GLY A 173 -1.29 16.69 6.75
CA GLY A 173 -1.46 15.61 5.79
C GLY A 173 -1.75 14.27 6.47
N GLY A 174 -2.41 13.38 5.75
CA GLY A 174 -2.71 12.02 6.19
C GLY A 174 -1.51 11.10 6.10
N ALA A 175 -1.44 10.09 6.97
CA ALA A 175 -0.42 9.05 6.86
C ALA A 175 -0.67 8.15 5.65
N GLY A 176 0.40 7.65 5.02
CA GLY A 176 0.32 6.60 4.01
C GLY A 176 -0.01 5.24 4.62
N GLY A 177 -0.49 4.34 3.77
CA GLY A 177 -0.89 2.98 4.09
C GLY A 177 0.28 2.00 4.12
N ASN A 178 0.14 0.93 4.89
CA ASN A 178 1.10 -0.16 4.87
C ASN A 178 0.89 -1.05 3.63
N PRO A 179 1.96 -1.61 3.06
CA PRO A 179 1.87 -2.57 1.97
C PRO A 179 1.45 -3.97 2.45
N GLY A 180 1.16 -4.84 1.48
CA GLY A 180 0.97 -6.27 1.69
C GLY A 180 2.20 -7.08 1.29
N ASP A 181 2.40 -8.23 1.93
CA ASP A 181 3.42 -9.19 1.53
C ASP A 181 2.99 -9.97 0.28
N GLY A 182 3.94 -10.43 -0.52
CA GLY A 182 3.70 -11.38 -1.60
C GLY A 182 3.24 -12.74 -1.08
N GLY A 183 2.44 -13.45 -1.87
CA GLY A 183 2.02 -14.79 -1.50
C GLY A 183 3.11 -15.84 -1.75
N ASP A 184 3.09 -16.94 -1.00
CA ASP A 184 4.03 -18.05 -1.17
C ASP A 184 3.63 -18.94 -2.36
N GLY A 185 4.62 -19.35 -3.15
CA GLY A 185 4.44 -20.33 -4.21
C GLY A 185 4.11 -21.72 -3.66
N ALA A 186 3.19 -22.43 -4.30
CA ALA A 186 2.83 -23.78 -3.86
C ALA A 186 3.81 -24.85 -4.35
N ASN A 187 4.00 -25.85 -3.51
CA ASN A 187 4.73 -27.06 -3.87
C ASN A 187 4.05 -27.80 -5.02
N ALA A 188 4.85 -28.25 -5.98
CA ALA A 188 4.39 -29.13 -7.04
C ALA A 188 4.13 -30.56 -6.52
N VAL A 189 3.22 -31.27 -7.18
CA VAL A 189 2.79 -32.60 -6.77
C VAL A 189 3.93 -33.61 -6.93
N ALA A 190 4.11 -34.49 -5.94
CA ALA A 190 5.11 -35.55 -5.99
C ALA A 190 4.91 -36.49 -7.20
N GLY A 191 6.00 -36.92 -7.84
CA GLY A 191 5.99 -37.76 -9.03
C GLY A 191 5.67 -37.02 -10.33
N SER A 192 5.29 -35.73 -10.28
CA SER A 192 4.96 -34.96 -11.49
C SER A 192 6.19 -34.49 -12.26
N GLY A 193 7.34 -34.32 -11.58
CA GLY A 193 8.49 -33.61 -12.13
C GLY A 193 8.22 -32.14 -12.46
N ALA A 194 7.10 -31.57 -12.02
CA ALA A 194 6.72 -30.19 -12.32
C ALA A 194 7.47 -29.20 -11.42
N THR A 195 7.72 -28.02 -11.97
CA THR A 195 8.31 -26.89 -11.24
C THR A 195 7.38 -26.43 -10.12
N GLY A 196 7.95 -26.12 -8.95
CA GLY A 196 7.22 -25.47 -7.86
C GLY A 196 6.73 -24.10 -8.29
N GLY A 197 5.66 -23.61 -7.65
CA GLY A 197 5.10 -22.31 -7.97
C GLY A 197 6.05 -21.18 -7.62
N ASN A 198 6.09 -20.15 -8.45
CA ASN A 198 6.74 -18.89 -8.07
C ASN A 198 5.88 -18.19 -7.02
N SER A 199 6.51 -17.51 -6.07
CA SER A 199 5.83 -16.60 -5.17
C SER A 199 5.50 -15.26 -5.85
N GLY A 200 4.79 -14.42 -5.12
CA GLY A 200 4.52 -13.04 -5.50
C GLY A 200 5.48 -12.08 -4.83
N ASP A 201 5.58 -10.90 -5.41
CA ASP A 201 6.38 -9.79 -4.88
C ASP A 201 5.63 -9.08 -3.75
N GLY A 202 6.37 -8.45 -2.83
CA GLY A 202 5.79 -7.59 -1.80
C GLY A 202 5.49 -6.18 -2.32
N GLY A 203 4.45 -5.54 -1.77
CA GLY A 203 4.07 -4.19 -2.17
C GLY A 203 4.89 -3.07 -1.52
N ASP A 204 4.73 -1.87 -2.07
CA ASP A 204 5.36 -0.63 -1.60
C ASP A 204 4.47 0.12 -0.58
N PRO A 205 5.04 0.73 0.46
CA PRO A 205 4.25 1.56 1.38
C PRO A 205 3.76 2.84 0.70
N GLY A 206 2.56 3.27 1.07
CA GLY A 206 2.00 4.54 0.61
C GLY A 206 2.75 5.74 1.18
N ALA A 207 2.82 6.81 0.41
CA ALA A 207 3.42 8.07 0.85
C ALA A 207 2.51 8.79 1.86
N GLY A 208 3.10 9.49 2.83
CA GLY A 208 2.38 10.45 3.64
C GLY A 208 1.98 11.69 2.83
N GLY A 209 0.76 12.17 3.01
CA GLY A 209 0.24 13.35 2.35
C GLY A 209 0.93 14.64 2.80
N ALA A 210 0.99 15.64 1.93
CA ALA A 210 1.53 16.94 2.29
C ALA A 210 0.63 17.66 3.32
N GLY A 211 1.22 18.49 4.18
CA GLY A 211 0.46 19.40 5.03
C GLY A 211 -0.07 20.60 4.25
N GLY A 212 -1.23 21.11 4.64
CA GLY A 212 -1.85 22.29 4.06
C GLY A 212 -1.14 23.57 4.50
N LYS A 213 -1.15 24.60 3.65
CA LYS A 213 -0.59 25.91 3.98
C LYS A 213 -1.51 26.65 4.95
N GLY A 214 -0.94 27.41 5.88
CA GLY A 214 -1.72 28.36 6.68
C GLY A 214 -2.22 29.54 5.83
N GLY A 215 -3.35 30.10 6.22
CA GLY A 215 -3.95 31.28 5.60
C GLY A 215 -3.23 32.57 6.00
N THR A 216 -3.36 33.60 5.17
CA THR A 216 -2.79 34.92 5.42
C THR A 216 -3.71 35.78 6.28
N GLY A 217 -3.18 36.77 6.98
CA GLY A 217 -3.95 37.74 7.76
C GLY A 217 -3.04 38.57 8.64
N LEU A 218 -3.61 39.21 9.67
CA LEU A 218 -2.85 39.95 10.68
C LEU A 218 -1.73 39.10 11.28
N THR A 219 -2.05 37.85 11.61
CA THR A 219 -1.08 36.78 11.78
C THR A 219 -1.30 35.71 10.72
N THR A 220 -0.24 35.27 10.06
CA THR A 220 -0.32 34.14 9.13
C THR A 220 -0.47 32.86 9.94
N GLY A 221 -1.39 31.99 9.52
CA GLY A 221 -1.57 30.67 10.10
C GLY A 221 -0.36 29.77 9.86
N SER A 222 -0.21 28.77 10.70
CA SER A 222 0.83 27.76 10.60
C SER A 222 0.57 26.83 9.42
N THR A 223 1.62 26.41 8.73
CA THR A 223 1.54 25.30 7.76
C THR A 223 1.39 23.98 8.53
N GLY A 224 0.45 23.14 8.09
CA GLY A 224 0.24 21.80 8.61
C GLY A 224 1.45 20.90 8.36
N LYS A 225 1.60 19.89 9.21
CA LYS A 225 2.68 18.90 9.06
C LYS A 225 2.36 17.94 7.93
N ALA A 226 3.40 17.47 7.23
CA ALA A 226 3.25 16.31 6.36
C ALA A 226 2.87 15.06 7.16
N GLY A 227 2.11 14.17 6.53
CA GLY A 227 1.80 12.86 7.05
C GLY A 227 3.03 11.95 7.04
N THR A 228 2.95 10.87 7.81
CA THR A 228 4.04 9.89 7.90
C THR A 228 3.95 8.89 6.75
N SER A 229 5.06 8.63 6.07
CA SER A 229 5.21 7.46 5.19
C SER A 229 5.73 6.27 5.99
N PRO A 230 5.10 5.08 5.92
CA PRO A 230 5.69 3.87 6.47
C PRO A 230 7.06 3.59 5.84
N THR A 231 7.97 3.03 6.64
CA THR A 231 9.34 2.67 6.22
C THR A 231 9.53 1.15 6.23
N SER A 232 8.42 0.42 6.12
CA SER A 232 8.37 -1.03 5.98
C SER A 232 7.71 -1.36 4.64
N GLY A 233 8.36 -2.20 3.84
CA GLY A 233 7.85 -2.75 2.59
C GLY A 233 7.26 -4.12 2.82
N GLY A 234 6.41 -4.58 1.91
CA GLY A 234 5.95 -5.96 1.89
C GLY A 234 7.13 -6.89 1.59
N GLY A 235 7.22 -8.01 2.30
CA GLY A 235 8.17 -9.06 1.94
C GLY A 235 7.72 -9.79 0.68
N GLY A 236 8.66 -10.23 -0.16
CA GLY A 236 8.36 -11.21 -1.19
C GLY A 236 8.05 -12.57 -0.58
N GLY A 237 7.19 -13.35 -1.24
CA GLY A 237 6.86 -14.69 -0.77
C GLY A 237 7.95 -15.72 -1.08
N ASP A 238 7.89 -16.88 -0.45
CA ASP A 238 8.83 -17.97 -0.71
C ASP A 238 8.39 -18.83 -1.91
N GLY A 239 9.37 -19.25 -2.72
CA GLY A 239 9.13 -20.13 -3.87
C GLY A 239 8.73 -21.54 -3.45
N GLY A 240 7.83 -22.15 -4.22
CA GLY A 240 7.37 -23.51 -3.99
C GLY A 240 8.42 -24.57 -4.33
N THR A 241 8.40 -25.71 -3.63
CA THR A 241 9.29 -26.83 -3.95
C THR A 241 8.87 -27.55 -5.24
N GLY A 242 9.86 -28.00 -6.01
CA GLY A 242 9.66 -28.81 -7.21
C GLY A 242 9.14 -30.21 -6.91
N GLY A 243 8.28 -30.73 -7.77
CA GLY A 243 7.71 -32.08 -7.63
C GLY A 243 8.78 -33.13 -7.89
N SER A 244 8.78 -34.22 -7.12
CA SER A 244 9.69 -35.34 -7.43
C SER A 244 9.41 -35.92 -8.82
N GLY A 245 10.44 -36.47 -9.48
CA GLY A 245 10.29 -37.11 -10.79
C GLY A 245 9.57 -38.46 -10.69
N ALA A 246 8.79 -38.79 -11.72
CA ALA A 246 8.32 -40.16 -11.95
C ALA A 246 9.52 -41.11 -12.20
N THR A 247 9.29 -42.43 -12.20
CA THR A 247 10.35 -43.43 -12.41
C THR A 247 11.30 -43.07 -13.56
N GLY A 248 12.59 -42.90 -13.26
CA GLY A 248 13.65 -42.54 -14.19
C GLY A 248 13.67 -41.07 -14.66
N ALA A 249 12.66 -40.27 -14.30
CA ALA A 249 12.51 -38.88 -14.71
C ALA A 249 13.20 -37.90 -13.76
N LYS A 250 13.59 -36.74 -14.31
CA LYS A 250 14.15 -35.62 -13.55
C LYS A 250 13.11 -35.06 -12.57
N GLY A 251 13.54 -34.62 -11.39
CA GLY A 251 12.71 -33.83 -10.47
C GLY A 251 12.46 -32.40 -10.98
N GLY A 252 11.31 -31.83 -10.64
CA GLY A 252 10.97 -30.47 -11.04
C GLY A 252 11.86 -29.42 -10.37
N THR A 253 12.03 -28.26 -10.99
CA THR A 253 12.79 -27.17 -10.36
C THR A 253 12.00 -26.56 -9.21
N GLY A 254 12.67 -25.92 -8.25
CA GLY A 254 12.00 -25.02 -7.31
C GLY A 254 11.46 -23.78 -8.01
N GLY A 255 10.40 -23.20 -7.45
CA GLY A 255 9.87 -21.90 -7.87
C GLY A 255 10.76 -20.77 -7.37
N ALA A 256 10.74 -19.63 -8.08
CA ALA A 256 11.46 -18.44 -7.64
C ALA A 256 10.81 -17.83 -6.39
N GLY A 257 11.63 -17.24 -5.52
CA GLY A 257 11.20 -16.31 -4.48
C GLY A 257 10.77 -14.97 -5.09
N GLY A 258 9.93 -14.23 -4.38
CA GLY A 258 9.40 -12.93 -4.83
C GLY A 258 10.30 -11.80 -4.36
N ASP A 259 10.31 -10.70 -5.08
CA ASP A 259 11.05 -9.51 -4.67
C ASP A 259 10.34 -8.83 -3.49
N GLY A 260 11.12 -8.21 -2.60
CA GLY A 260 10.57 -7.33 -1.57
C GLY A 260 10.16 -5.98 -2.15
N GLY A 261 9.11 -5.39 -1.61
CA GLY A 261 8.78 -3.98 -1.89
C GLY A 261 9.87 -3.03 -1.39
N LEU A 262 9.63 -1.73 -1.49
CA LEU A 262 10.60 -0.64 -1.29
C LEU A 262 11.57 -0.81 -0.11
N TYR A 263 11.06 -1.31 1.02
CA TYR A 263 11.82 -1.62 2.24
C TYR A 263 11.71 -3.09 2.69
N GLY A 264 11.16 -3.96 1.84
CA GLY A 264 10.87 -5.36 2.11
C GLY A 264 12.04 -6.27 1.80
N ASN A 265 12.07 -7.45 2.42
CA ASN A 265 13.04 -8.48 2.04
C ASN A 265 12.50 -9.29 0.86
N GLY A 266 13.40 -9.78 0.00
CA GLY A 266 13.05 -10.81 -0.98
C GLY A 266 12.78 -12.15 -0.30
N GLY A 267 11.93 -12.95 -0.91
CA GLY A 267 11.63 -14.31 -0.45
C GLY A 267 12.63 -15.34 -0.95
N ASP A 268 12.71 -16.46 -0.26
CA ASP A 268 13.65 -17.53 -0.61
C ASP A 268 13.17 -18.32 -1.83
N GLY A 269 14.11 -18.81 -2.63
CA GLY A 269 13.82 -19.73 -3.73
C GLY A 269 13.41 -21.11 -3.23
N GLY A 270 12.48 -21.75 -3.93
CA GLY A 270 12.02 -23.09 -3.61
C GLY A 270 13.08 -24.16 -3.85
N THR A 271 13.03 -25.26 -3.12
CA THR A 271 13.96 -26.38 -3.35
C THR A 271 13.58 -27.18 -4.60
N GLY A 272 14.55 -27.68 -5.35
CA GLY A 272 14.32 -28.63 -6.43
C GLY A 272 13.78 -29.98 -5.96
N GLY A 273 12.94 -30.62 -6.77
CA GLY A 273 12.37 -31.93 -6.51
C GLY A 273 13.38 -33.06 -6.66
N ALA A 274 13.21 -34.15 -5.92
CA ALA A 274 14.06 -35.33 -6.07
C ALA A 274 13.86 -36.01 -7.44
N GLY A 275 14.92 -36.58 -8.01
CA GLY A 275 14.83 -37.42 -9.21
C GLY A 275 14.08 -38.73 -8.93
N GLY A 276 13.36 -39.23 -9.92
CA GLY A 276 12.60 -40.47 -9.75
C GLY A 276 13.46 -41.73 -9.75
N LYS A 277 13.03 -42.76 -9.04
CA LYS A 277 13.75 -44.04 -8.98
C LYS A 277 13.86 -44.68 -10.38
N GLY A 278 14.97 -45.34 -10.71
CA GLY A 278 15.09 -46.13 -11.93
C GLY A 278 14.14 -47.33 -11.97
N ALA A 279 13.68 -47.69 -13.16
CA ALA A 279 12.81 -48.86 -13.36
C ALA A 279 13.54 -50.17 -13.01
N THR A 280 12.82 -51.11 -12.39
CA THR A 280 13.33 -52.46 -12.18
C THR A 280 13.51 -53.16 -13.53
N GLY A 281 14.65 -53.83 -13.73
CA GLY A 281 14.91 -54.61 -14.93
C GLY A 281 13.98 -55.82 -15.03
N ALA A 282 13.58 -56.18 -16.25
CA ALA A 282 12.71 -57.33 -16.48
C ALA A 282 13.41 -58.64 -16.10
N SER A 283 12.66 -59.59 -15.57
CA SER A 283 13.18 -60.93 -15.33
C SER A 283 13.47 -61.66 -16.65
N GLY A 284 14.50 -62.50 -16.67
CA GLY A 284 14.83 -63.33 -17.82
C GLY A 284 13.69 -64.31 -18.12
N THR A 285 13.16 -64.29 -19.34
CA THR A 285 12.06 -65.19 -19.78
C THR A 285 12.56 -66.39 -20.59
N THR A 286 13.82 -66.36 -21.02
CA THR A 286 14.47 -67.44 -21.78
C THR A 286 15.40 -68.22 -20.88
N LEU A 287 15.31 -69.55 -20.90
CA LEU A 287 16.12 -70.45 -20.06
C LEU A 287 17.61 -70.14 -20.19
N GLY A 288 18.28 -70.03 -19.05
CA GLY A 288 19.70 -69.73 -18.97
C GLY A 288 20.10 -68.28 -19.24
N LEU A 289 19.18 -67.40 -19.68
CA LEU A 289 19.48 -65.97 -19.84
C LEU A 289 19.27 -65.20 -18.53
N PRO A 290 20.16 -64.25 -18.19
CA PRO A 290 19.98 -63.36 -17.06
C PRO A 290 18.80 -62.40 -17.27
N GLY A 291 18.35 -61.76 -16.20
CA GLY A 291 17.41 -60.65 -16.29
C GLY A 291 18.06 -59.39 -16.87
N ASP A 292 17.24 -58.38 -17.18
CA ASP A 292 17.72 -57.08 -17.64
C ASP A 292 18.27 -56.26 -16.48
N THR A 293 19.28 -55.44 -16.71
CA THR A 293 19.80 -54.48 -15.73
C THR A 293 18.72 -53.47 -15.34
N GLY A 294 18.71 -53.02 -14.09
CA GLY A 294 17.84 -51.93 -13.65
C GLY A 294 18.17 -50.62 -14.37
N ALA A 295 17.16 -49.79 -14.67
CA ALA A 295 17.39 -48.48 -15.28
C ALA A 295 18.03 -47.50 -14.29
N THR A 296 18.67 -46.45 -14.80
CA THR A 296 19.24 -45.38 -13.99
C THR A 296 18.15 -44.57 -13.29
N GLY A 297 18.45 -44.07 -12.08
CA GLY A 297 17.62 -43.06 -11.44
C GLY A 297 17.63 -41.74 -12.21
N GLY A 298 16.53 -41.00 -12.15
CA GLY A 298 16.43 -39.66 -12.72
C GLY A 298 17.26 -38.65 -11.91
N THR A 299 17.60 -37.52 -12.52
CA THR A 299 18.37 -36.47 -11.83
C THR A 299 17.48 -35.63 -10.91
N GLY A 300 18.07 -35.00 -9.89
CA GLY A 300 17.38 -34.00 -9.09
C GLY A 300 17.03 -32.75 -9.90
N GLY A 301 15.95 -32.07 -9.49
CA GLY A 301 15.57 -30.76 -9.99
C GLY A 301 16.47 -29.67 -9.43
N ASP A 302 16.60 -28.56 -10.14
CA ASP A 302 17.39 -27.41 -9.67
C ASP A 302 16.60 -26.59 -8.63
N GLY A 303 17.27 -25.91 -7.71
CA GLY A 303 16.63 -24.95 -6.81
C GLY A 303 16.16 -23.70 -7.56
N GLY A 304 15.15 -23.04 -7.02
CA GLY A 304 14.65 -21.75 -7.50
C GLY A 304 15.57 -20.60 -7.09
N ALA A 305 15.53 -19.49 -7.83
CA ALA A 305 16.25 -18.28 -7.46
C ALA A 305 15.62 -17.61 -6.23
N GLY A 306 16.42 -16.92 -5.43
CA GLY A 306 15.91 -16.03 -4.38
C GLY A 306 15.43 -14.71 -4.97
N GLY A 307 14.52 -14.03 -4.26
CA GLY A 307 14.05 -12.70 -4.63
C GLY A 307 15.01 -11.59 -4.23
N LEU A 308 14.92 -10.45 -4.87
CA LEU A 308 15.67 -9.23 -4.52
C LEU A 308 15.07 -8.58 -3.28
N GLY A 309 15.90 -7.91 -2.49
CA GLY A 309 15.42 -7.01 -1.44
C GLY A 309 14.98 -5.66 -2.02
N GLY A 310 14.27 -4.89 -1.21
CA GLY A 310 13.81 -3.55 -1.56
C GLY A 310 14.95 -2.60 -1.91
N ALA A 311 14.66 -1.67 -2.83
CA ALA A 311 15.65 -0.75 -3.35
C ALA A 311 16.19 0.24 -2.29
N GLN A 312 15.43 0.50 -1.22
CA GLN A 312 15.78 1.44 -0.15
C GLN A 312 16.25 0.71 1.09
N ALA A 313 15.64 -0.43 1.39
CA ALA A 313 16.07 -1.34 2.45
C ALA A 313 15.54 -2.75 2.20
N GLY A 314 16.13 -3.71 2.90
CA GLY A 314 15.75 -5.11 2.81
C GLY A 314 16.88 -5.95 2.24
N ASN A 315 16.93 -7.21 2.67
CA ASN A 315 17.86 -8.19 2.16
C ASN A 315 17.22 -8.96 1.00
N GLY A 316 18.02 -9.42 0.05
CA GLY A 316 17.56 -10.45 -0.88
C GLY A 316 17.31 -11.77 -0.17
N GLY A 317 16.44 -12.58 -0.77
CA GLY A 317 16.22 -13.97 -0.38
C GLY A 317 17.35 -14.87 -0.85
N ALA A 318 17.50 -16.01 -0.20
CA ALA A 318 18.44 -17.02 -0.60
C ALA A 318 17.90 -17.84 -1.78
N GLY A 319 18.78 -18.27 -2.69
CA GLY A 319 18.43 -19.30 -3.66
C GLY A 319 18.09 -20.64 -2.99
N GLY A 320 17.20 -21.40 -3.61
CA GLY A 320 16.76 -22.70 -3.15
C GLY A 320 17.80 -23.80 -3.34
N ALA A 321 17.74 -24.84 -2.51
CA ALA A 321 18.61 -26.01 -2.68
C ALA A 321 18.21 -26.84 -3.91
N GLY A 322 19.19 -27.47 -4.57
CA GLY A 322 18.93 -28.49 -5.58
C GLY A 322 18.34 -29.77 -4.99
N GLY A 323 17.54 -30.48 -5.78
CA GLY A 323 16.94 -31.76 -5.44
C GLY A 323 17.95 -32.90 -5.45
N THR A 324 17.67 -33.95 -4.69
CA THR A 324 18.52 -35.16 -4.69
C THR A 324 18.31 -35.98 -5.97
N GLY A 325 19.33 -36.73 -6.40
CA GLY A 325 19.18 -37.68 -7.50
C GLY A 325 18.36 -38.91 -7.11
N GLY A 326 17.68 -39.50 -8.08
CA GLY A 326 16.87 -40.70 -7.90
C GLY A 326 17.72 -41.94 -7.67
N VAL A 327 17.22 -42.88 -6.87
CA VAL A 327 17.91 -44.18 -6.68
C VAL A 327 17.83 -45.01 -7.96
N GLY A 328 18.86 -45.81 -8.28
CA GLY A 328 18.83 -46.73 -9.41
C GLY A 328 17.78 -47.84 -9.29
N GLY A 329 17.38 -48.40 -10.42
CA GLY A 329 16.43 -49.51 -10.49
C GLY A 329 17.04 -50.83 -10.02
N GLN A 330 16.22 -51.74 -9.50
CA GLN A 330 16.71 -53.07 -9.17
C GLN A 330 16.96 -53.89 -10.45
N GLY A 331 17.99 -54.73 -10.49
CA GLY A 331 18.20 -55.68 -11.59
C GLY A 331 17.12 -56.77 -11.62
N GLY A 332 16.71 -57.19 -12.82
CA GLY A 332 15.80 -58.31 -13.02
C GLY A 332 16.37 -59.66 -12.55
N THR A 333 15.48 -60.53 -12.09
CA THR A 333 15.87 -61.90 -11.73
C THR A 333 16.11 -62.74 -12.99
N GLY A 334 17.05 -63.69 -12.96
CA GLY A 334 17.27 -64.57 -14.11
C GLY A 334 16.17 -65.62 -14.28
N ALA A 335 16.10 -66.24 -15.47
CA ALA A 335 15.13 -67.28 -15.76
C ALA A 335 15.28 -68.49 -14.84
N THR A 336 14.18 -69.12 -14.43
CA THR A 336 14.21 -70.33 -13.60
C THR A 336 14.86 -71.50 -14.33
N ALA A 337 15.57 -72.36 -13.59
CA ALA A 337 16.22 -73.53 -14.17
C ALA A 337 15.20 -74.56 -14.67
N LEU A 338 15.47 -75.19 -15.82
CA LEU A 338 14.72 -76.36 -16.28
C LEU A 338 15.53 -77.62 -16.03
N SER A 339 15.10 -78.41 -15.05
CA SER A 339 15.74 -79.69 -14.72
C SER A 339 15.05 -80.84 -15.47
N MET A 340 15.78 -81.50 -16.38
CA MET A 340 15.29 -82.71 -17.07
C MET A 340 15.61 -83.97 -16.24
N PRO A 341 14.77 -85.03 -16.28
CA PRO A 341 14.94 -86.25 -15.47
C PRO A 341 16.27 -86.99 -15.67
N THR A 342 16.94 -86.80 -16.80
CA THR A 342 18.20 -87.48 -17.17
C THR A 342 19.45 -86.68 -16.81
N GLY A 343 19.35 -85.63 -15.98
CA GLY A 343 20.50 -84.84 -15.53
C GLY A 343 21.02 -83.79 -16.53
N SER A 344 20.45 -83.73 -17.73
CA SER A 344 20.75 -82.71 -18.75
C SER A 344 19.76 -81.53 -18.66
N GLY A 345 19.87 -80.72 -17.61
CA GLY A 345 19.09 -79.49 -17.44
C GLY A 345 19.84 -78.24 -17.93
N VAL A 346 19.09 -77.17 -18.26
CA VAL A 346 19.68 -75.84 -18.47
C VAL A 346 19.70 -75.13 -17.12
N PRO A 347 20.87 -74.68 -16.62
CA PRO A 347 20.95 -73.88 -15.40
C PRO A 347 20.06 -72.63 -15.49
N GLY A 348 19.53 -72.18 -14.36
CA GLY A 348 18.79 -70.91 -14.32
C GLY A 348 19.70 -69.74 -14.69
N GLY A 349 19.13 -68.70 -15.29
CA GLY A 349 19.84 -67.45 -15.51
C GLY A 349 20.22 -66.79 -14.18
N GLY A 350 21.36 -66.10 -14.14
CA GLY A 350 21.71 -65.26 -12.99
C GLY A 350 20.83 -64.01 -12.88
N GLY A 351 20.69 -63.45 -11.67
CA GLY A 351 20.15 -62.09 -11.52
C GLY A 351 21.09 -61.04 -12.13
N SER A 352 20.54 -59.93 -12.59
CA SER A 352 21.32 -58.82 -13.16
C SER A 352 21.66 -57.75 -12.11
N THR A 353 22.57 -56.85 -12.48
CA THR A 353 22.97 -55.73 -11.63
C THR A 353 21.86 -54.67 -11.52
N GLY A 354 21.84 -53.95 -10.40
CA GLY A 354 21.01 -52.74 -10.28
C GLY A 354 21.49 -51.63 -11.23
N GLY A 355 20.59 -50.68 -11.49
CA GLY A 355 20.91 -49.44 -12.18
C GLY A 355 21.69 -48.47 -11.29
N LEU A 356 22.36 -47.51 -11.92
CA LEU A 356 23.05 -46.43 -11.21
C LEU A 356 22.05 -45.42 -10.64
N GLY A 357 22.42 -44.75 -9.55
CA GLY A 357 21.68 -43.58 -9.07
C GLY A 357 21.81 -42.39 -10.03
N GLY A 358 20.81 -41.50 -10.00
CA GLY A 358 20.86 -40.22 -10.67
C GLY A 358 21.71 -39.20 -9.90
N THR A 359 22.13 -38.15 -10.59
CA THR A 359 22.88 -37.03 -9.97
C THR A 359 21.91 -36.05 -9.30
N GLY A 360 22.39 -35.31 -8.28
CA GLY A 360 21.64 -34.20 -7.70
C GLY A 360 21.48 -33.02 -8.65
N GLY A 361 20.51 -32.14 -8.37
CA GLY A 361 20.31 -30.87 -9.04
C GLY A 361 21.22 -29.78 -8.47
N THR A 362 21.29 -28.65 -9.18
CA THR A 362 22.05 -27.47 -8.77
C THR A 362 21.23 -26.58 -7.82
N GLY A 363 21.90 -25.82 -6.95
CA GLY A 363 21.24 -24.79 -6.14
C GLY A 363 20.89 -23.56 -6.98
N GLY A 364 19.84 -22.85 -6.57
CA GLY A 364 19.51 -21.54 -7.10
C GLY A 364 20.42 -20.45 -6.56
N THR A 365 20.41 -19.29 -7.22
CA THR A 365 21.12 -18.08 -6.83
C THR A 365 20.18 -17.05 -6.26
#